data_AF-A0A7V9AGT8-F1
#
_entry.id   AF-A0A7V9AGT8-F1
#
_cell.length_a   1.000
_cell.length_b   1.000
_cell.length_c   1.000
_cell.angle_alpha   90.00
_cell.angle_beta   90.00
_cell.angle_gamma   90.00
#
_symmetry.space_group_name_H-M   'P 1'
#
loop_
_entity.id
_entity.type
_entity.pdbx_description
1 polymer ?
#
loop_
_entity_poly.entity_id
_entity_poly.type
_entity_poly.pdbx_seq_one_letter_code
_entity_poly.pdbx_strand_id
1 'polypeptide(L)'
;MASTGRRWDLAVKDAERKGKPVRGASTITNQCARSIFLWQGRSWIRKGLESYYTIWMEALLSKRRIMQLYANVIEMGDGIYGVEAASRHYFGVTAKGLTRDQSAMLAAVLPNPKRWNPTKPGPTLRRRQQRILQREQNADFPENLLR
;
A
#
# COMPACT_ATOMS: atom_id res chain seq x y z
N MET A 1 18.29 1.13 26.31
CA MET A 1 17.10 1.87 25.88
C MET A 1 15.95 0.89 25.61
N ALA A 2 15.32 0.35 26.67
CA ALA A 2 14.39 -0.79 26.61
C ALA A 2 13.04 -0.48 27.29
N SER A 3 12.32 0.53 26.81
CA SER A 3 11.06 0.98 27.44
C SER A 3 9.87 1.19 26.50
N THR A 4 10.02 1.08 25.17
CA THR A 4 8.91 1.38 24.25
C THR A 4 7.98 0.18 23.99
N GLY A 5 8.51 -1.05 23.84
CA GLY A 5 7.71 -2.24 23.48
C GLY A 5 6.65 -2.61 24.52
N ARG A 6 7.01 -2.65 25.81
CA ARG A 6 6.10 -3.02 26.90
C ARG A 6 4.86 -2.13 27.02
N ARG A 7 4.95 -0.86 26.59
CA ARG A 7 3.84 0.09 26.69
C ARG A 7 2.81 -0.11 25.56
N TRP A 8 3.24 -0.65 24.42
CA TRP A 8 2.34 -1.01 23.31
C TRP A 8 1.56 -2.28 23.62
N ASP A 9 2.22 -3.31 24.16
CA ASP A 9 1.56 -4.56 24.53
C ASP A 9 0.49 -4.37 25.61
N LEU A 10 0.77 -3.47 26.57
CA LEU A 10 -0.18 -3.08 27.61
C LEU A 10 -1.37 -2.29 27.04
N ALA A 11 -1.13 -1.40 26.08
CA ALA A 11 -2.18 -0.60 25.45
C ALA A 11 -3.09 -1.45 24.54
N VAL A 12 -2.54 -2.45 23.84
CA VAL A 12 -3.30 -3.39 23.01
C VAL A 12 -4.16 -4.30 23.89
N LYS A 13 -3.58 -4.89 24.94
CA LYS A 13 -4.34 -5.72 25.89
C LYS A 13 -5.45 -4.97 26.62
N ASP A 14 -5.27 -3.68 26.92
CA ASP A 14 -6.31 -2.85 27.54
C ASP A 14 -7.41 -2.45 26.53
N ALA A 15 -7.05 -2.25 25.26
CA ALA A 15 -7.98 -1.96 24.16
C ALA A 15 -8.86 -3.17 23.80
N GLU A 16 -8.28 -4.37 23.76
CA GLU A 16 -9.00 -5.64 23.56
C GLU A 16 -9.97 -5.91 24.70
N ARG A 17 -9.54 -5.70 25.95
CA ARG A 17 -10.39 -5.89 27.15
C ARG A 17 -11.58 -4.93 27.20
N LYS A 18 -11.44 -3.74 26.61
CA LYS A 18 -12.48 -2.70 26.59
C LYS A 18 -13.30 -2.68 25.30
N GLY A 19 -13.02 -3.58 24.35
CA GLY A 19 -13.70 -3.64 23.04
C GLY A 19 -13.57 -2.35 22.20
N LYS A 20 -12.58 -1.51 22.49
CA LYS A 20 -12.39 -0.21 21.83
C LYS A 20 -11.06 -0.21 21.10
N PRO A 21 -11.05 0.07 19.77
CA PRO A 21 -9.80 0.05 19.02
C PRO A 21 -8.81 1.08 19.57
N VAL A 22 -7.52 0.73 19.51
CA VAL A 22 -6.42 1.61 19.90
C VAL A 22 -6.57 2.94 19.13
N ARG A 23 -6.82 4.03 19.86
CA ARG A 23 -7.04 5.37 19.31
C ARG A 23 -5.89 5.74 18.37
N GLY A 24 -6.17 5.85 17.06
CA GLY A 24 -5.20 6.26 16.03
C GLY A 24 -5.04 5.31 14.84
N ALA A 25 -5.33 4.01 15.01
CA ALA A 25 -5.20 3.02 13.93
C ALA A 25 -6.19 3.27 12.77
N SER A 26 -7.41 3.68 13.10
CA SER A 26 -8.44 4.06 12.14
C SER A 26 -8.10 5.36 11.40
N THR A 27 -7.36 6.27 12.03
CA THR A 27 -6.96 7.55 11.45
C THR A 27 -5.83 7.38 10.42
N ILE A 28 -4.95 6.40 10.61
CA ILE A 28 -3.92 6.04 9.61
C ILE A 28 -4.55 5.28 8.44
N THR A 29 -5.48 4.37 8.72
CA THR A 29 -6.25 3.66 7.68
C THR A 29 -7.06 4.64 6.83
N ASN A 30 -7.75 5.60 7.46
CA ASN A 30 -8.52 6.64 6.77
C ASN A 30 -7.65 7.61 5.96
N GLN A 31 -6.45 7.96 6.47
CA GLN A 31 -5.50 8.79 5.72
C GLN A 31 -4.88 8.03 4.54
N CYS A 32 -4.60 6.74 4.68
CA CYS A 32 -4.13 5.88 3.61
C CYS A 32 -5.22 5.70 2.52
N ALA A 33 -6.46 5.41 2.93
CA ALA A 33 -7.59 5.26 2.02
C ALA A 33 -7.88 6.55 1.23
N ARG A 34 -7.87 7.73 1.88
CA ARG A 34 -8.00 9.02 1.15
C ARG A 34 -6.86 9.28 0.18
N SER A 35 -5.63 8.88 0.51
CA SER A 35 -4.49 9.01 -0.40
C SER A 35 -4.56 8.05 -1.59
N ILE A 36 -5.28 6.93 -1.45
CA ILE A 36 -5.44 5.89 -2.47
C ILE A 36 -6.65 6.17 -3.37
N PHE A 37 -7.75 6.72 -2.84
CA PHE A 37 -8.94 7.08 -3.62
C PHE A 37 -8.82 8.38 -4.41
N LEU A 38 -7.94 9.31 -3.98
CA LEU A 38 -7.74 10.58 -4.66
C LEU A 38 -6.39 10.62 -5.39
N TRP A 39 -6.20 9.82 -6.44
CA TRP A 39 -5.14 10.09 -7.40
C TRP A 39 -5.68 10.48 -8.79
N GLN A 40 -5.49 11.78 -9.06
CA GLN A 40 -5.44 12.53 -10.32
C GLN A 40 -6.69 12.69 -11.21
N GLY A 41 -7.73 13.29 -10.65
CA GLY A 41 -8.70 14.04 -11.47
C GLY A 41 -9.51 15.04 -10.65
N ARG A 42 -9.28 16.34 -10.82
CA ARG A 42 -10.16 17.39 -10.27
C ARG A 42 -11.50 17.34 -11.02
N SER A 43 -12.46 16.56 -10.52
CA SER A 43 -13.86 16.68 -10.93
C SER A 43 -14.74 16.57 -9.68
N TRP A 44 -15.46 17.65 -9.36
CA TRP A 44 -16.32 17.72 -8.17
C TRP A 44 -17.50 16.73 -8.22
N ILE A 45 -17.91 16.33 -9.43
CA ILE A 45 -18.93 15.29 -9.68
C ILE A 45 -18.40 13.89 -9.32
N ARG A 46 -17.09 13.63 -9.50
CA ARG A 46 -16.44 12.37 -9.10
C ARG A 46 -16.37 12.22 -7.56
N LYS A 47 -16.20 13.33 -6.84
CA LYS A 47 -16.08 13.38 -5.37
C LYS A 47 -17.38 12.93 -4.66
N GLY A 48 -18.53 13.20 -5.26
CA GLY A 48 -19.83 12.72 -4.79
C GLY A 48 -20.00 11.20 -4.98
N LEU A 49 -19.61 10.68 -6.15
CA LEU A 49 -19.65 9.24 -6.44
C LEU A 49 -18.62 8.46 -5.61
N GLU A 50 -17.42 8.98 -5.42
CA GLU A 50 -16.36 8.37 -4.59
C GLU A 50 -16.83 8.13 -3.15
N SER A 51 -17.58 9.07 -2.56
CA SER A 51 -18.06 8.93 -1.18
C SER A 51 -19.09 7.79 -1.07
N TYR A 52 -19.99 7.67 -2.06
CA TYR A 52 -20.96 6.57 -2.14
C TYR A 52 -20.27 5.22 -2.37
N TYR A 53 -19.38 5.12 -3.37
CA TYR A 53 -18.67 3.89 -3.69
C TYR A 53 -17.69 3.45 -2.61
N THR A 54 -17.05 4.37 -1.88
CA THR A 54 -16.16 4.02 -0.76
C THR A 54 -16.93 3.35 0.37
N ILE A 55 -18.10 3.88 0.73
CA ILE A 55 -18.96 3.27 1.76
C ILE A 55 -19.39 1.87 1.33
N TRP A 56 -19.85 1.71 0.08
CA TRP A 56 -20.25 0.40 -0.43
C TRP A 56 -19.08 -0.58 -0.56
N MET A 57 -17.90 -0.12 -0.98
CA MET A 57 -16.73 -0.99 -1.05
C MET A 57 -16.23 -1.41 0.32
N GLU A 58 -16.25 -0.53 1.32
CA GLU A 58 -15.89 -0.91 2.70
C GLU A 58 -16.94 -1.83 3.34
N ALA A 59 -18.22 -1.68 2.98
CA ALA A 59 -19.30 -2.54 3.45
C ALA A 59 -19.28 -3.93 2.79
N LEU A 60 -18.93 -4.03 1.51
CA LEU A 60 -19.04 -5.25 0.71
C LEU A 60 -17.71 -5.98 0.51
N LEU A 61 -16.58 -5.28 0.55
CA LEU A 61 -15.26 -5.84 0.24
C LEU A 61 -14.34 -5.80 1.47
N SER A 62 -13.64 -6.92 1.68
CA SER A 62 -12.56 -6.94 2.66
C SER A 62 -11.40 -6.04 2.23
N LYS A 63 -10.64 -5.51 3.19
CA LYS A 63 -9.42 -4.70 2.92
C LYS A 63 -8.46 -5.41 1.97
N ARG A 64 -8.34 -6.74 2.07
CA ARG A 64 -7.53 -7.57 1.17
C ARG A 64 -8.03 -7.48 -0.28
N ARG A 65 -9.34 -7.54 -0.50
CA ARG A 65 -9.92 -7.46 -1.84
C ARG A 65 -9.76 -6.08 -2.46
N ILE A 66 -9.92 -5.02 -1.67
CA ILE A 66 -9.67 -3.64 -2.11
C ILE A 66 -8.21 -3.49 -2.57
N MET A 67 -7.26 -3.99 -1.78
CA MET A 67 -5.84 -3.94 -2.13
C MET A 67 -5.50 -4.77 -3.39
N GLN A 68 -6.11 -5.94 -3.56
CA GLN A 68 -5.95 -6.73 -4.79
C GLN A 68 -6.47 -6.00 -6.02
N LEU A 69 -7.66 -5.40 -5.93
CA LEU A 69 -8.23 -4.60 -7.03
C LEU A 69 -7.29 -3.43 -7.35
N TYR A 70 -6.83 -2.69 -6.34
CA TYR A 70 -5.85 -1.62 -6.50
C TYR A 70 -4.60 -2.12 -7.22
N ALA A 71 -3.97 -3.19 -6.75
CA ALA A 71 -2.78 -3.78 -7.34
C ALA A 71 -2.96 -4.21 -8.80
N ASN A 72 -4.18 -4.52 -9.23
CA ASN A 72 -4.48 -4.91 -10.62
C ASN A 72 -4.74 -3.72 -11.55
N VAL A 73 -5.19 -2.57 -11.03
CA VAL A 73 -5.62 -1.44 -11.88
C VAL A 73 -4.64 -0.27 -11.92
N ILE A 74 -3.68 -0.22 -11.00
CA ILE A 74 -2.69 0.88 -10.96
C ILE A 74 -1.82 0.92 -12.21
N GLU A 75 -1.64 2.13 -12.75
CA GLU A 75 -0.69 2.38 -13.84
C GLU A 75 0.75 2.38 -13.26
N MET A 76 1.57 1.46 -13.75
CA MET A 76 2.95 1.21 -13.31
C MET A 76 3.99 1.68 -14.33
N GLY A 77 3.55 2.14 -15.49
CA GLY A 77 4.33 2.62 -16.62
C GLY A 77 3.40 3.02 -17.76
N ASP A 78 3.94 3.54 -18.85
CA ASP A 78 3.12 3.96 -19.99
C ASP A 78 2.39 2.77 -20.62
N GLY A 79 1.06 2.71 -20.46
CA GLY A 79 0.23 1.60 -20.91
C GLY A 79 0.37 0.29 -20.10
N ILE A 80 1.07 0.31 -18.96
CA ILE A 80 1.31 -0.87 -18.12
C ILE A 80 0.42 -0.79 -16.89
N TYR A 81 -0.62 -1.62 -16.83
CA TYR A 81 -1.59 -1.63 -15.74
C TYR A 81 -1.49 -2.90 -14.91
N GLY A 82 -1.34 -2.71 -13.61
CA GLY A 82 -1.30 -3.75 -12.61
C GLY A 82 0.10 -4.32 -12.34
N VAL A 83 0.25 -4.90 -11.15
CA VAL A 83 1.50 -5.49 -10.66
C VAL A 83 1.92 -6.67 -11.54
N GLU A 84 0.99 -7.52 -11.98
CA GLU A 84 1.32 -8.68 -12.83
C GLU A 84 1.91 -8.26 -14.17
N ALA A 85 1.27 -7.30 -14.87
CA ALA A 85 1.79 -6.78 -16.13
C ALA A 85 3.14 -6.09 -15.94
N ALA A 86 3.29 -5.29 -14.88
CA ALA A 86 4.55 -4.63 -14.55
C ALA A 86 5.68 -5.63 -14.24
N SER A 87 5.39 -6.70 -13.50
CA SER A 87 6.36 -7.74 -13.14
C SER A 87 6.90 -8.43 -14.38
N ARG A 88 6.01 -8.79 -15.31
CA ARG A 88 6.39 -9.41 -16.59
C ARG A 88 7.17 -8.43 -17.46
N HIS A 89 6.70 -7.20 -17.58
CA HIS A 89 7.31 -6.19 -18.44
C HIS A 89 8.71 -5.78 -17.97
N TYR A 90 8.89 -5.54 -16.67
CA TYR A 90 10.16 -5.01 -16.15
C TYR A 90 11.15 -6.09 -15.73
N PHE A 91 10.68 -7.24 -15.24
CA PHE A 91 11.55 -8.24 -14.62
C PHE A 91 11.41 -9.63 -15.23
N GLY A 92 10.50 -9.84 -16.19
CA GLY A 92 10.29 -11.14 -16.82
C GLY A 92 9.74 -12.23 -15.88
N VAL A 93 9.19 -11.84 -14.73
CA VAL A 93 8.63 -12.77 -13.73
C VAL A 93 7.14 -12.52 -13.53
N THR A 94 6.44 -13.51 -12.98
CA THR A 94 5.07 -13.31 -12.47
C THR A 94 5.10 -12.46 -11.21
N ALA A 95 3.97 -11.83 -10.83
CA ALA A 95 3.90 -11.04 -9.61
C ALA A 95 4.26 -11.86 -8.36
N LYS A 96 3.92 -13.15 -8.35
CA LYS A 96 4.30 -14.09 -7.26
C LYS A 96 5.80 -14.38 -7.24
N GLY A 97 6.48 -14.26 -8.38
CA GLY A 97 7.92 -14.49 -8.53
C GLY A 97 8.77 -13.25 -8.24
N LEU A 98 8.17 -12.11 -7.89
CA LEU A 98 8.94 -10.92 -7.54
C LEU A 98 9.77 -11.15 -6.29
N THR A 99 11.05 -10.75 -6.35
CA THR A 99 11.86 -10.65 -5.13
C THR A 99 11.37 -9.50 -4.26
N ARG A 100 11.78 -9.52 -2.98
CA ARG A 100 11.50 -8.43 -2.03
C ARG A 100 11.98 -7.07 -2.57
N ASP A 101 13.15 -7.03 -3.19
CA ASP A 101 13.71 -5.81 -3.78
C ASP A 101 12.95 -5.35 -5.02
N GLN A 102 12.54 -6.26 -5.89
CA GLN A 102 11.74 -5.93 -7.08
C GLN A 102 10.36 -5.39 -6.67
N SER A 103 9.72 -6.02 -5.68
CA SER A 103 8.45 -5.55 -5.11
C SER A 103 8.58 -4.13 -4.53
N ALA A 104 9.64 -3.88 -3.74
CA ALA A 104 9.92 -2.56 -3.20
C ALA A 104 10.23 -1.53 -4.30
N MET A 105 10.86 -1.95 -5.40
CA MET A 105 11.14 -1.07 -6.55
C MET A 105 9.86 -0.67 -7.28
N LEU A 106 8.95 -1.61 -7.56
CA LEU A 106 7.64 -1.28 -8.17
C LEU A 106 6.84 -0.33 -7.28
N ALA A 107 6.82 -0.57 -5.96
CA ALA A 107 6.19 0.33 -5.01
C ALA A 107 6.86 1.73 -4.99
N ALA A 108 8.17 1.80 -5.20
CA ALA A 108 8.90 3.06 -5.29
C ALA A 108 8.54 3.86 -6.55
N VAL A 109 8.13 3.20 -7.64
CA VAL A 109 7.81 3.82 -8.94
C VAL A 109 6.45 4.53 -8.95
N LEU A 110 5.49 4.09 -8.14
CA LEU A 110 4.09 4.58 -8.10
C LEU A 110 3.87 6.10 -8.05
N PRO A 111 4.72 6.94 -7.44
CA PRO A 111 4.51 8.40 -7.47
C PRO A 111 4.70 9.02 -8.86
N ASN A 112 5.48 8.38 -9.72
CA ASN A 112 5.76 8.89 -11.06
C ASN A 112 6.03 7.75 -12.06
N PRO A 113 5.04 6.87 -12.31
CA PRO A 113 5.23 5.63 -13.05
C PRO A 113 5.61 5.85 -14.52
N LYS A 114 5.18 6.96 -15.11
CA LYS A 114 5.50 7.30 -16.52
C LYS A 114 6.93 7.78 -16.71
N ARG A 115 7.55 8.39 -15.70
CA ARG A 115 8.91 8.95 -15.80
C ARG A 115 9.98 8.07 -15.15
N TRP A 116 9.60 7.22 -14.20
CA TRP A 116 10.53 6.40 -13.46
C TRP A 116 10.56 4.98 -14.02
N ASN A 117 11.76 4.51 -14.37
CA ASN A 117 11.97 3.16 -14.85
C ASN A 117 12.53 2.28 -13.71
N PRO A 118 11.80 1.23 -13.26
CA PRO A 118 12.25 0.34 -12.19
C PRO A 118 13.49 -0.50 -12.56
N THR A 119 13.76 -0.73 -13.86
CA THR A 119 14.95 -1.47 -14.31
C THR A 119 16.19 -0.59 -14.45
N LYS A 120 16.00 0.73 -14.54
CA LYS A 120 17.09 1.73 -14.61
C LYS A 120 16.93 2.80 -13.52
N PRO A 121 17.01 2.41 -12.23
CA PRO A 121 16.71 3.32 -11.13
C PRO A 121 17.86 4.32 -10.89
N GLY A 122 17.53 5.60 -11.02
CA GLY A 122 18.42 6.70 -10.59
C GLY A 122 18.56 6.79 -9.05
N PRO A 123 19.45 7.66 -8.55
CA PRO A 123 19.75 7.77 -7.11
C PRO A 123 18.51 8.04 -6.24
N THR A 124 17.60 8.90 -6.69
CA THR A 124 16.35 9.23 -5.98
C THR A 124 15.44 8.02 -5.83
N LEU A 125 15.29 7.23 -6.89
CA LEU A 125 14.42 6.05 -6.88
C LEU A 125 15.01 4.96 -5.98
N ARG A 126 16.33 4.74 -6.02
CA ARG A 126 17.03 3.83 -5.09
C ARG A 126 16.87 4.25 -3.63
N ARG A 127 17.04 5.54 -3.31
CA ARG A 127 16.80 6.06 -1.95
C ARG A 127 15.37 5.85 -1.48
N ARG A 128 14.40 5.87 -2.41
CA ARG A 128 13.00 5.59 -2.09
C ARG A 128 12.76 4.11 -1.84
N GLN A 129 13.27 3.23 -2.71
CA GLN A 129 13.24 1.78 -2.53
C GLN A 129 13.80 1.39 -1.15
N GLN A 130 14.98 1.91 -0.79
CA GLN A 130 15.61 1.65 0.51
C GLN A 130 14.74 2.08 1.70
N ARG A 131 14.11 3.26 1.61
CA ARG A 131 13.15 3.70 2.64
C ARG A 131 11.93 2.79 2.76
N ILE A 132 11.46 2.21 1.65
CA ILE A 132 10.36 1.24 1.66
C ILE A 132 10.82 -0.04 2.35
N LEU A 133 11.98 -0.59 1.98
CA LEU A 133 12.54 -1.80 2.58
C LEU A 133 12.77 -1.65 4.10
N GLN A 134 13.26 -0.48 4.54
CA GLN A 134 13.42 -0.19 5.97
C GLN A 134 12.09 -0.11 6.71
N ARG A 135 11.06 0.48 6.09
CA ARG A 135 9.72 0.57 6.70
C ARG A 135 9.05 -0.80 6.76
N GLU A 136 9.25 -1.62 5.74
CA GLU A 136 8.71 -2.97 5.66
C GLU A 136 9.30 -3.86 6.77
N GLN A 137 10.60 -3.77 7.07
CA GLN A 137 11.23 -4.48 8.19
C GLN A 137 10.66 -4.09 9.57
N ASN A 138 10.25 -2.83 9.72
CA ASN A 138 9.70 -2.31 10.97
C ASN A 138 8.17 -2.45 11.03
N ALA A 139 7.53 -2.92 9.96
CA ALA A 139 6.10 -3.13 9.90
C ALA A 139 5.81 -4.57 10.31
N ASP A 140 4.98 -4.72 11.34
CA ASP A 140 4.53 -6.02 11.82
C ASP A 140 3.44 -6.54 10.86
N PHE A 141 3.86 -7.17 9.77
CA PHE A 141 2.94 -7.83 8.85
C PHE A 141 2.57 -9.20 9.41
N PRO A 142 1.29 -9.46 9.70
CA PRO A 142 0.89 -10.78 10.16
C PRO A 142 1.18 -11.79 9.03
N GLU A 143 1.95 -12.84 9.34
CA GLU A 143 2.51 -13.79 8.34
C GLU A 143 1.43 -14.45 7.46
N ASN A 144 0.20 -14.49 7.94
CA ASN A 144 -0.96 -15.00 7.21
C ASN A 144 -1.35 -14.15 5.98
N LEU A 145 -0.88 -12.91 5.85
CA LEU A 145 -1.09 -12.08 4.66
C LEU A 145 -0.15 -12.39 3.49
N LEU A 146 0.97 -13.09 3.77
CA LEU A 146 2.02 -13.40 2.81
C LEU A 146 1.87 -14.80 2.17
N ARG A 147 0.80 -15.53 2.50
CA ARG A 147 0.44 -16.84 1.94
C ARG A 147 -0.69 -16.76 0.90
#